data_AF-A0AAE1XLX0-F1
#
_entry.id   AF-A0AAE1XLX0-F1
#
_cell.length_a   1.000
_cell.length_b   1.000
_cell.length_c   1.000
_cell.angle_alpha   90.00
_cell.angle_beta   90.00
_cell.angle_gamma   90.00
#
_symmetry.space_group_name_H-M   'P 1'
#
loop_
_entity.id
_entity.type
_entity.pdbx_description
1 polymer ?
#
loop_
_entity_poly.entity_id
_entity_poly.type
_entity_poly.pdbx_seq_one_letter_code
_entity_poly.pdbx_strand_id
1 'polypeptide(L)'
;MPIDTTTQNDESSCKNILLKKRKKSLTDLDACYIESIDRFVDRTDLRLEMMSKRMGFEFDASEARKKVYEAICKVGPLKVREKLFIAKKLVSDTKSLDLFFSLPDDEKAEFIHMMLDGSV
;
A
#
# COMPACT_ATOMS: atom_id res chain seq x y z
N MET A 1 -17.26 2.09 -14.64
CA MET A 1 -17.85 1.73 -13.34
C MET A 1 -18.18 3.02 -12.60
N PRO A 2 -19.40 3.18 -12.08
CA PRO A 2 -19.83 4.43 -11.44
C PRO A 2 -19.18 4.57 -10.06
N ILE A 3 -18.95 5.81 -9.66
CA ILE A 3 -18.35 6.21 -8.40
C ILE A 3 -19.50 6.51 -7.46
N ASP A 4 -19.83 5.59 -6.55
CA ASP A 4 -20.85 5.84 -5.53
C ASP A 4 -20.29 6.84 -4.51
N THR A 5 -20.62 8.09 -4.76
CA THR A 5 -20.40 9.20 -3.85
C THR A 5 -21.50 9.15 -2.80
N THR A 6 -21.32 8.33 -1.75
CA THR A 6 -22.14 8.42 -0.54
C THR A 6 -21.36 9.18 0.52
N THR A 7 -21.39 10.51 0.40
CA THR A 7 -21.11 11.41 1.51
C THR A 7 -22.29 11.30 2.47
N GLN A 8 -22.21 10.41 3.47
CA GLN A 8 -23.10 10.47 4.61
C GLN A 8 -22.68 11.65 5.49
N ASN A 9 -23.51 12.69 5.41
CA ASN A 9 -23.48 13.89 6.24
C ASN A 9 -23.65 13.53 7.73
N ASP A 10 -22.55 13.54 8.48
CA ASP A 10 -22.55 13.54 9.95
C ASP A 10 -22.32 14.94 10.54
N GLU A 11 -22.84 15.99 9.88
CA GLU A 11 -22.80 17.37 10.42
C GLU A 11 -23.91 17.66 11.46
N SER A 12 -24.75 16.67 11.80
CA SER A 12 -25.98 16.93 12.54
C SER A 12 -25.88 16.92 14.07
N SER A 13 -24.71 16.64 14.68
CA SER A 13 -24.65 16.57 16.15
C SER A 13 -24.51 17.95 16.84
N CYS A 14 -23.74 18.89 16.24
CA CYS A 14 -23.40 20.15 16.93
C CYS A 14 -24.31 21.36 16.62
N LYS A 15 -25.17 21.30 15.59
CA LYS A 15 -26.00 22.47 15.20
C LYS A 15 -27.25 22.66 16.09
N ASN A 16 -27.59 21.71 16.96
CA ASN A 16 -28.80 21.77 17.79
C ASN A 16 -28.60 22.43 19.18
N ILE A 17 -27.37 22.79 19.57
CA ILE A 17 -27.10 23.30 20.92
C ILE A 17 -27.29 24.82 21.04
N LEU A 18 -27.29 25.56 19.92
CA LEU A 18 -27.31 27.04 19.94
C LEU A 18 -28.71 27.69 20.06
N LEU A 19 -29.81 26.92 20.07
CA LEU A 19 -31.17 27.50 20.06
C LEU A 19 -32.08 27.13 21.24
N LYS A 20 -31.60 26.44 22.28
CA LYS A 20 -32.38 26.26 23.52
C LYS A 20 -31.62 26.77 24.74
N LYS A 21 -31.91 28.03 25.07
CA LYS A 21 -31.56 28.74 26.29
C LYS A 21 -32.13 28.01 27.52
N ARG A 22 -31.47 26.96 27.96
CA ARG A 22 -31.53 26.39 29.31
C ARG A 22 -30.09 26.07 29.69
N LYS A 23 -29.64 26.58 30.83
CA LYS A 23 -28.31 26.32 31.44
C LYS A 23 -27.97 24.83 31.33
N LYS A 24 -27.23 24.41 30.30
CA LYS A 24 -26.45 23.19 30.36
C LYS A 24 -25.35 23.47 31.38
N SER A 25 -25.22 22.61 32.38
CA SER A 25 -24.15 22.72 33.36
C SER A 25 -22.80 22.64 32.63
N LEU A 26 -21.78 23.31 33.16
CA LEU A 26 -20.42 23.30 32.63
C LEU A 26 -19.94 21.86 32.32
N THR A 27 -20.38 20.90 33.15
CA THR A 27 -20.14 19.46 33.03
C THR A 27 -20.68 18.81 31.75
N ASP A 28 -21.80 19.28 31.18
CA ASP A 28 -22.36 18.72 29.94
C ASP A 28 -21.56 19.16 28.70
N LEU A 29 -20.97 20.35 28.77
CA LEU A 29 -20.08 20.85 27.72
C LEU A 29 -18.73 20.11 27.77
N ASP A 30 -18.21 19.89 28.97
CA ASP A 30 -16.99 19.11 29.18
C ASP A 30 -17.16 17.66 28.69
N ALA A 31 -18.29 17.01 28.99
CA ALA A 31 -18.60 15.67 28.49
C ALA A 31 -18.67 15.61 26.95
N CYS A 32 -19.30 16.60 26.32
CA CYS A 32 -19.36 16.71 24.85
C CYS A 32 -17.98 16.91 24.23
N TYR A 33 -17.12 17.70 24.89
CA TYR A 33 -15.76 17.95 24.44
C TYR A 33 -14.89 16.70 24.56
N ILE A 34 -15.00 15.96 25.66
CA ILE A 34 -14.32 14.68 25.87
C ILE A 34 -14.76 13.68 24.80
N GLU A 35 -16.06 13.51 24.54
CA GLU A 35 -16.56 12.61 23.49
C GLU A 35 -16.04 12.99 22.10
N SER A 36 -15.92 14.29 21.83
CA SER A 36 -15.39 14.81 20.56
C SER A 36 -13.90 14.49 20.41
N ILE A 37 -13.13 14.58 21.50
CA ILE A 37 -11.71 14.21 21.53
C ILE A 37 -11.55 12.71 21.36
N ASP A 38 -12.30 11.89 22.10
CA ASP A 38 -12.22 10.43 21.99
C ASP A 38 -12.49 9.97 20.56
N ARG A 39 -13.56 10.50 19.94
CA ARG A 39 -13.87 10.23 18.54
C ARG A 39 -12.77 10.71 17.58
N PHE A 40 -12.12 11.83 17.88
CA PHE A 40 -11.01 12.34 17.08
C PHE A 40 -9.78 11.44 17.19
N VAL A 41 -9.46 10.97 18.40
CA VAL A 41 -8.36 10.03 18.65
C VAL A 41 -8.62 8.72 17.91
N ASP A 42 -9.79 8.10 18.09
CA ASP A 42 -10.16 6.85 17.41
C ASP A 42 -10.04 6.95 15.88
N ARG A 43 -10.53 8.05 15.29
CA ARG A 43 -10.44 8.29 13.84
C ARG A 43 -8.99 8.50 13.39
N THR A 44 -8.18 9.17 14.20
CA THR A 44 -6.77 9.43 13.90
C THR A 44 -5.98 8.14 13.96
N ASP A 45 -6.19 7.32 14.98
CA ASP A 45 -5.53 6.03 15.15
C ASP A 45 -5.86 5.08 14.00
N LEU A 46 -7.13 4.98 13.61
CA LEU A 46 -7.55 4.18 12.45
C LEU A 46 -6.86 4.67 11.16
N ARG A 47 -6.81 5.99 10.94
CA ARG A 47 -6.15 6.55 9.76
C ARG A 47 -4.64 6.32 9.77
N LEU A 48 -4.00 6.44 10.92
CA LEU A 48 -2.57 6.20 11.07
C LEU A 48 -2.23 4.72 10.84
N GLU A 49 -3.06 3.80 11.33
CA GLU A 49 -2.92 2.37 11.08
C GLU A 49 -3.02 2.06 9.57
N MET A 50 -4.01 2.63 8.87
CA MET A 50 -4.12 2.45 7.42
C MET A 50 -2.91 3.02 6.66
N MET A 51 -2.41 4.19 7.06
CA MET A 51 -1.21 4.79 6.46
C MET A 51 0.02 3.92 6.71
N SER A 52 0.21 3.43 7.93
CA SER A 52 1.30 2.53 8.30
C SER A 52 1.28 1.24 7.47
N LYS A 53 0.11 0.59 7.34
CA LYS A 53 -0.06 -0.60 6.50
C LYS A 53 0.27 -0.31 5.02
N ARG A 54 -0.21 0.82 4.48
CA ARG A 54 0.05 1.20 3.10
C ARG A 54 1.53 1.49 2.85
N MET A 55 2.17 2.25 3.74
CA MET A 55 3.60 2.55 3.66
C MET A 55 4.45 1.29 3.79
N GLY A 56 4.09 0.38 4.69
CA GLY A 56 4.73 -0.94 4.82
C GLY A 56 4.65 -1.74 3.52
N PHE A 57 3.46 -1.85 2.93
CA PHE A 57 3.27 -2.55 1.65
C PHE A 57 4.10 -1.94 0.51
N GLU A 58 4.12 -0.61 0.38
CA GLU A 58 4.89 0.06 -0.67
C GLU A 58 6.40 -0.10 -0.48
N PHE A 59 6.86 -0.07 0.78
CA PHE A 59 8.25 -0.35 1.14
C PHE A 59 8.63 -1.79 0.79
N ASP A 60 7.83 -2.77 1.21
CA ASP A 60 8.05 -4.19 0.94
C ASP A 60 8.07 -4.47 -0.58
N ALA A 61 7.16 -3.85 -1.34
CA ALA A 61 7.13 -3.97 -2.80
C ALA A 61 8.37 -3.34 -3.47
N SER A 62 8.89 -2.24 -2.91
CA SER A 62 10.14 -1.63 -3.38
C SER A 62 11.34 -2.55 -3.11
N GLU A 63 11.42 -3.11 -1.90
CA GLU A 63 12.48 -4.04 -1.53
C GLU A 63 12.44 -5.33 -2.37
N ALA A 64 11.24 -5.86 -2.62
CA ALA A 64 11.06 -7.02 -3.50
C ALA A 64 11.60 -6.74 -4.91
N ARG A 65 11.26 -5.59 -5.52
CA ARG A 65 11.79 -5.18 -6.84
C ARG A 65 13.32 -5.08 -6.86
N LYS A 66 13.93 -4.59 -5.77
CA LYS A 66 15.39 -4.57 -5.62
C LYS A 66 15.97 -5.99 -5.60
N LYS A 67 15.36 -6.92 -4.86
CA LYS A 67 15.77 -8.34 -4.81
C LYS A 67 15.70 -9.01 -6.18
N VAL A 68 14.69 -8.70 -7.01
CA VAL A 68 14.62 -9.17 -8.41
C VAL A 68 15.86 -8.74 -9.19
N TYR A 69 16.18 -7.44 -9.16
CA TYR A 69 17.31 -6.91 -9.91
C TYR A 69 18.65 -7.45 -9.42
N GLU A 70 18.81 -7.61 -8.10
CA GLU A 70 20.00 -8.24 -7.50
C GLU A 70 20.16 -9.70 -7.95
N ALA A 71 19.06 -10.48 -7.98
CA ALA A 71 19.09 -11.86 -8.46
C ALA A 71 19.52 -11.93 -9.93
N ILE A 72 18.95 -11.10 -10.81
CA ILE A 72 19.36 -11.01 -12.22
C ILE A 72 20.83 -10.65 -12.36
N CYS A 73 21.37 -9.78 -11.50
CA CYS A 73 22.78 -9.40 -11.56
C CYS A 73 23.75 -10.52 -11.20
N LYS A 74 23.31 -11.53 -10.44
CA LYS A 74 24.11 -12.71 -10.09
C LYS A 74 24.19 -13.72 -11.23
N VAL A 75 23.21 -13.69 -12.12
CA VAL A 75 23.03 -14.64 -13.21
C VAL A 75 23.85 -14.16 -14.42
N GLY A 76 25.16 -14.40 -14.38
CA GLY A 76 26.06 -14.27 -15.54
C GLY A 76 26.26 -12.86 -16.14
N PRO A 77 27.08 -12.75 -17.20
CA PRO A 77 27.41 -11.48 -17.85
C PRO A 77 26.29 -11.02 -18.81
N LEU A 78 25.29 -10.33 -18.26
CA LEU A 78 24.25 -9.63 -19.04
C LEU A 78 24.60 -8.14 -19.25
N LYS A 79 24.22 -7.57 -20.40
CA LYS A 79 24.29 -6.12 -20.62
C LYS A 79 23.24 -5.42 -19.76
N VAL A 80 23.52 -4.18 -19.35
CA VAL A 80 22.59 -3.37 -18.53
C VAL A 80 21.19 -3.29 -19.16
N ARG A 81 21.10 -3.15 -20.48
CA ARG A 81 19.82 -3.10 -21.20
C ARG A 81 19.01 -4.40 -21.04
N GLU A 82 19.67 -5.55 -21.14
CA GLU A 82 19.05 -6.87 -20.98
C GLU A 82 18.57 -7.06 -19.54
N LYS A 83 19.40 -6.69 -18.55
CA LYS A 83 19.03 -6.72 -17.13
C LYS A 83 17.77 -5.90 -16.84
N LEU A 84 17.70 -4.68 -17.36
CA LEU A 84 16.53 -3.80 -17.17
C LEU A 84 15.28 -4.34 -17.87
N PHE A 85 15.43 -4.90 -19.08
CA PHE A 85 14.33 -5.51 -19.81
C PHE A 85 13.74 -6.71 -19.05
N ILE A 86 14.60 -7.61 -18.58
CA ILE A 86 14.19 -8.81 -17.84
C ILE A 86 13.59 -8.45 -16.49
N ALA A 87 14.19 -7.52 -15.75
CA ALA A 87 13.64 -7.04 -14.48
C ALA A 87 12.22 -6.48 -14.68
N LYS A 88 12.00 -5.68 -15.74
CA LYS A 88 10.68 -5.15 -16.06
C LYS A 88 9.68 -6.25 -16.41
N LYS A 89 10.09 -7.25 -17.20
CA LYS A 89 9.24 -8.38 -17.60
C LYS A 89 8.84 -9.23 -16.39
N LEU A 90 9.80 -9.60 -15.54
CA LEU A 90 9.56 -10.38 -14.32
C LEU A 90 8.65 -9.66 -13.32
N VAL A 91 8.88 -8.37 -13.05
CA VAL A 91 8.03 -7.62 -12.10
C VAL A 91 6.59 -7.46 -12.62
N SER A 92 6.38 -7.53 -13.94
CA SER A 92 5.06 -7.41 -14.56
C SER A 92 4.30 -8.75 -14.60
N ASP A 93 5.00 -9.87 -14.54
CA ASP A 93 4.40 -11.21 -14.56
C ASP A 93 4.77 -12.00 -13.29
N THR A 94 3.82 -12.02 -12.36
CA THR A 94 3.95 -12.70 -11.07
C THR A 94 4.22 -14.20 -11.19
N LYS A 95 3.74 -14.87 -12.24
CA LYS A 95 3.99 -16.31 -12.43
C LYS A 95 5.42 -16.57 -12.85
N SER A 96 5.93 -15.79 -13.81
CA SER A 96 7.33 -15.85 -14.21
C SER A 96 8.27 -15.46 -13.07
N LEU A 97 7.87 -14.48 -12.24
CA LEU A 97 8.62 -14.07 -11.06
C LEU A 97 8.75 -15.21 -10.04
N ASP A 98 7.63 -15.83 -9.69
CA ASP A 98 7.57 -16.93 -8.72
C ASP A 98 8.41 -18.12 -9.21
N LEU A 99 8.23 -18.50 -10.49
CA LEU A 99 9.05 -19.53 -11.13
C LEU A 99 10.54 -19.19 -11.05
N PHE A 100 10.95 -17.97 -11.46
CA PHE A 100 12.35 -17.55 -11.43
C PHE A 100 13.00 -17.67 -10.04
N PHE A 101 12.26 -17.36 -8.97
CA PHE A 101 12.79 -17.50 -7.61
C PHE A 101 12.76 -18.94 -7.07
N SER A 102 11.98 -19.84 -7.67
CA SER A 102 11.98 -21.27 -7.34
C SER A 102 13.16 -22.05 -7.96
N LEU A 103 13.77 -21.50 -9.03
CA LEU A 103 14.85 -22.16 -9.77
C LEU A 103 16.20 -22.07 -9.03
N PRO A 104 17.08 -23.09 -9.17
CA PRO A 104 18.49 -22.97 -8.82
C PRO A 104 19.21 -21.97 -9.74
N ASP A 105 20.36 -21.46 -9.32
CA ASP A 105 21.04 -20.35 -10.01
C ASP A 105 21.47 -20.70 -11.45
N ASP A 106 21.81 -21.97 -11.72
CA ASP A 106 22.15 -22.44 -13.08
C ASP A 106 20.92 -22.38 -14.01
N GLU A 107 19.75 -22.78 -13.53
CA GLU A 107 18.50 -22.76 -14.31
C GLU A 107 17.93 -21.35 -14.47
N LYS A 108 18.20 -20.44 -13.52
CA LYS A 108 17.88 -19.01 -13.68
C LYS A 108 18.58 -18.40 -14.88
N ALA A 109 19.82 -18.80 -15.18
CA ALA A 109 20.54 -18.33 -16.36
C ALA A 109 19.83 -18.72 -17.64
N GLU A 110 19.49 -19.99 -17.76
CA GLU A 110 18.77 -20.51 -18.91
C GLU A 110 17.41 -19.85 -19.07
N PHE A 111 16.68 -19.66 -17.97
CA PHE A 111 15.39 -18.99 -17.98
C PHE A 111 15.49 -17.54 -18.49
N ILE A 112 16.50 -16.78 -18.04
CA ILE A 112 16.74 -15.42 -18.53
C ILE A 112 17.08 -15.42 -20.04
N HIS A 113 17.91 -16.35 -20.50
CA HIS A 113 18.21 -16.48 -21.93
C HIS A 113 16.95 -16.77 -22.76
N MET A 114 16.12 -17.71 -22.29
CA MET A 114 14.84 -18.05 -22.93
C MET A 114 13.89 -16.84 -23.02
N MET A 115 13.85 -15.99 -21.97
CA MET A 115 13.08 -14.76 -21.96
C MET A 115 13.63 -13.70 -22.92
N LEU A 116 14.95 -13.63 -23.13
CA LEU A 116 15.60 -12.71 -24.09
C LEU A 116 15.35 -13.14 -25.53
N ASP A 117 15.36 -14.45 -25.80
CA ASP A 117 15.11 -15.03 -27.12
C ASP A 117 13.62 -15.03 -27.49
N GLY A 118 12.73 -14.65 -26.56
CA GLY A 118 11.28 -14.60 -26.78
C GLY A 118 10.61 -15.98 -26.77
N SER A 119 11.26 -16.98 -26.18
CA SER A 119 10.76 -18.35 -26.10
C SER A 119 9.88 -18.63 -24.86
N VAL A 120 9.64 -17.60 -24.02
CA VAL A 120 8.72 -17.59 -22.86
C VAL A 120 7.87 -16.34 -22.83
#